data_AF-A0A095XWC6-F1
#
_entry.id   AF-A0A095XWC6-F1
#
_cell.length_a   1.000
_cell.length_b   1.000
_cell.length_c   1.000
_cell.angle_alpha   90.00
_cell.angle_beta   90.00
_cell.angle_gamma   90.00
#
_symmetry.space_group_name_H-M   'P 1'
#
loop_
_entity.id
_entity.type
_entity.pdbx_description
1 polymer ?
#
loop_
_entity_poly.entity_id
_entity_poly.type
_entity_poly.pdbx_seq_one_letter_code
_entity_poly.pdbx_strand_id
1 'polypeptide(L)'
;MGMTQHMDTKEVYNKEKYKLNLSKIDAMINASGANKMNTEREKAIRFSKYLRINYFYNSDINNFSVENQLKSRSPYSISDYGTAVCEGYVYTFNQAMLRMGIVSHEVHDVKHMQVLANLDNKWTYLDVSGYKKEDIKIELNYDTVPTLTQKTISNNEIVGSSHIITPTEKINYLYK
;
A
#
# COMPACT_ATOMS: atom_id res chain seq x y z
N MET A 1 12.68 -7.19 26.86
CA MET A 1 13.40 -6.28 25.95
C MET A 1 13.04 -6.69 24.54
N GLY A 2 12.20 -5.89 23.85
CA GLY A 2 11.72 -6.23 22.51
C GLY A 2 12.75 -5.82 21.47
N MET A 3 13.29 -6.77 20.72
CA MET A 3 14.07 -6.48 19.52
C MET A 3 13.11 -5.89 18.47
N THR A 4 13.23 -4.59 18.20
CA THR A 4 12.67 -3.97 17.01
C THR A 4 13.43 -4.53 15.81
N GLN A 5 12.87 -5.51 15.10
CA GLN A 5 13.44 -5.96 13.83
C GLN A 5 13.19 -4.86 12.79
N HIS A 6 14.17 -3.99 12.60
CA HIS A 6 14.23 -3.10 11.45
C HIS A 6 14.73 -3.95 10.28
N MET A 7 13.81 -4.43 9.43
CA MET A 7 14.20 -5.11 8.19
C MET A 7 14.44 -4.07 7.10
N ASP A 8 15.68 -3.62 6.99
CA ASP A 8 16.09 -2.71 5.92
C ASP A 8 15.98 -3.44 4.57
N THR A 9 15.09 -2.96 3.70
CA THR A 9 15.13 -3.32 2.29
C THR A 9 16.51 -2.93 1.75
N LYS A 10 17.27 -3.89 1.22
CA LYS A 10 18.56 -3.60 0.54
C LYS A 10 18.37 -2.93 -0.84
N GLU A 11 17.24 -2.25 -1.04
CA GLU A 11 16.91 -1.57 -2.29
C GLU A 11 17.74 -0.29 -2.40
N VAL A 12 18.42 -0.12 -3.52
CA VAL A 12 19.21 1.08 -3.81
C VAL A 12 18.43 1.92 -4.80
N TYR A 13 18.28 3.22 -4.49
CA TYR A 13 17.57 4.13 -5.38
C TYR A 13 18.22 4.16 -6.77
N ASN A 14 17.40 3.95 -7.80
CA ASN A 14 17.77 4.11 -9.19
C ASN A 14 16.66 4.87 -9.92
N LYS A 15 17.01 6.00 -10.52
CA LYS A 15 16.05 6.91 -11.16
C LYS A 15 15.30 6.26 -12.32
N GLU A 16 15.97 5.46 -13.14
CA GLU A 16 15.34 4.81 -14.29
C GLU A 16 14.44 3.65 -13.85
N LYS A 17 14.88 2.86 -12.85
CA LYS A 17 14.03 1.85 -12.21
C LYS A 17 12.77 2.47 -11.62
N TYR A 18 12.91 3.62 -10.93
CA TYR A 18 11.78 4.35 -10.38
C TYR A 18 10.79 4.82 -11.46
N LYS A 19 11.27 5.39 -12.58
CA LYS A 19 10.41 5.77 -13.71
C LYS A 19 9.69 4.58 -14.32
N LEU A 20 10.40 3.47 -14.56
CA LEU A 20 9.80 2.25 -15.09
C LEU A 20 8.72 1.70 -14.15
N ASN A 21 8.97 1.73 -12.84
CA ASN A 21 7.98 1.38 -11.85
C ASN A 21 6.74 2.28 -11.95
N LEU A 22 6.91 3.60 -12.03
CA LEU A 22 5.79 4.54 -12.19
C LEU A 22 4.95 4.25 -13.43
N SER A 23 5.55 3.85 -14.55
CA SER A 23 4.81 3.40 -15.74
C SER A 23 4.03 2.10 -15.51
N LYS A 24 4.59 1.15 -14.75
CA LYS A 24 3.87 -0.07 -14.34
C LYS A 24 2.69 0.27 -13.43
N ILE A 25 2.85 1.22 -12.50
CA ILE A 25 1.77 1.71 -11.65
C ILE A 25 0.65 2.33 -12.49
N ASP A 26 0.96 3.14 -13.51
CA ASP A 26 -0.06 3.70 -14.42
C ASP A 26 -0.83 2.60 -15.15
N ALA A 27 -0.14 1.57 -15.61
CA ALA A 27 -0.78 0.42 -16.24
C ALA A 27 -1.72 -0.32 -15.26
N MET A 28 -1.31 -0.51 -14.00
CA MET A 28 -2.17 -1.10 -12.96
C MET A 28 -3.39 -0.23 -12.68
N ILE A 29 -3.24 1.10 -12.58
CA ILE A 29 -4.37 2.03 -12.37
C ILE A 29 -5.37 1.90 -13.52
N ASN A 30 -4.89 1.90 -14.76
CA ASN A 30 -5.74 1.75 -15.95
C ASN A 30 -6.44 0.38 -15.98
N ALA A 31 -5.72 -0.71 -15.70
CA ALA A 31 -6.26 -2.06 -15.65
C ALA A 31 -7.31 -2.23 -14.54
N SER A 32 -7.10 -1.61 -13.39
CA SER A 32 -8.07 -1.63 -12.28
C SER A 32 -9.36 -0.87 -12.61
N GLY A 33 -9.32 0.07 -13.55
CA GLY A 33 -10.41 1.01 -13.82
C GLY A 33 -10.60 2.04 -12.71
N ALA A 34 -9.68 2.18 -11.75
CA ALA A 34 -9.78 3.15 -10.66
C ALA A 34 -9.96 4.58 -11.17
N ASN A 35 -9.23 4.99 -12.21
CA ASN A 35 -9.37 6.32 -12.83
C ASN A 35 -10.78 6.66 -13.35
N LYS A 36 -11.65 5.67 -13.52
CA LYS A 36 -13.03 5.85 -13.99
C LYS A 36 -14.03 6.04 -12.86
N MET A 37 -13.58 5.93 -11.61
CA MET A 37 -14.44 6.09 -10.42
C MET A 37 -14.65 7.57 -10.10
N ASN A 38 -15.78 7.90 -9.48
CA ASN A 38 -16.20 9.29 -9.31
C ASN A 38 -15.56 9.94 -8.08
N THR A 39 -15.42 9.19 -6.99
CA THR A 39 -14.87 9.73 -5.71
C THR A 39 -13.48 9.19 -5.40
N GLU A 40 -12.74 9.89 -4.54
CA GLU A 40 -11.41 9.45 -4.09
C GLU A 40 -11.50 8.11 -3.37
N ARG A 41 -12.56 7.95 -2.57
CA ARG A 41 -12.86 6.70 -1.88
C ARG A 41 -13.10 5.54 -2.85
N GLU A 42 -13.89 5.74 -3.89
CA GLU A 42 -14.14 4.68 -4.88
C GLU A 42 -12.87 4.32 -5.64
N LYS A 43 -12.04 5.31 -6.02
CA LYS A 43 -10.72 5.10 -6.65
C LYS A 43 -9.82 4.22 -5.77
N ALA A 44 -9.67 4.60 -4.50
CA ALA A 44 -8.87 3.90 -3.51
C ALA A 44 -9.35 2.45 -3.31
N ILE A 45 -10.66 2.24 -3.12
CA ILE A 45 -11.24 0.90 -2.95
C ILE A 45 -11.03 0.06 -4.22
N ARG A 46 -11.27 0.63 -5.40
CA ARG A 46 -11.14 -0.08 -6.68
C ARG A 46 -9.71 -0.55 -6.91
N PHE A 47 -8.73 0.31 -6.65
CA PHE A 47 -7.32 -0.03 -6.81
C PHE A 47 -6.85 -1.05 -5.77
N SER A 48 -7.23 -0.92 -4.50
CA SER A 48 -6.89 -1.91 -3.48
C SER A 48 -7.46 -3.30 -3.80
N LYS A 49 -8.73 -3.37 -4.23
CA LYS A 49 -9.34 -4.63 -4.69
C LYS A 49 -8.55 -5.24 -5.86
N TYR A 50 -8.14 -4.42 -6.83
CA TYR A 50 -7.30 -4.87 -7.94
C TYR A 50 -6.01 -5.52 -7.45
N LEU A 51 -5.30 -4.89 -6.51
CA LEU A 51 -4.06 -5.47 -5.97
C LEU A 51 -4.30 -6.83 -5.33
N ARG A 52 -5.35 -6.98 -4.51
CA ARG A 52 -5.71 -8.23 -3.83
C ARG A 52 -6.14 -9.36 -4.76
N ILE A 53 -6.75 -9.01 -5.90
CA ILE A 53 -7.19 -9.97 -6.91
C ILE A 53 -5.98 -10.49 -7.71
N ASN A 54 -5.04 -9.62 -8.07
CA ASN A 54 -4.01 -9.92 -9.06
C ASN A 54 -2.67 -10.34 -8.45
N TYR A 55 -2.41 -9.98 -7.19
CA TYR A 55 -1.14 -10.24 -6.53
C TYR A 55 -1.38 -10.93 -5.19
N PHE A 56 -0.65 -12.03 -4.97
CA PHE A 56 -0.70 -12.77 -3.72
C PHE A 56 0.37 -12.26 -2.75
N TYR A 57 0.10 -12.39 -1.46
CA TYR A 57 1.03 -12.10 -0.39
C TYR A 57 2.20 -13.10 -0.40
N ASN A 58 3.42 -12.62 -0.24
CA ASN A 58 4.59 -13.49 -0.17
C ASN A 58 4.58 -14.24 1.17
N SER A 59 4.40 -15.56 1.12
CA SER A 59 4.34 -16.41 2.31
C SER A 59 5.72 -16.74 2.90
N ASP A 60 6.80 -16.55 2.14
CA ASP A 60 8.18 -16.83 2.57
C ASP A 60 8.78 -15.68 3.42
N ILE A 61 8.07 -15.28 4.47
CA ILE A 61 8.45 -14.11 5.29
C ILE A 61 9.68 -14.33 6.18
N ASN A 62 10.05 -15.59 6.41
CA ASN A 62 11.18 -15.99 7.25
C ASN A 62 12.48 -16.16 6.46
N ASN A 63 12.45 -16.00 5.14
CA ASN A 63 13.63 -16.01 4.30
C ASN A 63 14.26 -14.62 4.25
N PHE A 64 15.43 -14.49 4.90
CA PHE A 64 16.17 -13.24 5.00
C PHE A 64 17.21 -13.03 3.88
N SER A 65 17.15 -13.82 2.81
CA SER A 65 17.99 -13.59 1.63
C SER A 65 17.70 -12.21 1.03
N VAL A 66 18.72 -11.57 0.45
CA VAL A 66 18.59 -10.25 -0.18
C VAL A 66 17.49 -10.25 -1.23
N GLU A 67 17.45 -11.29 -2.06
CA GLU A 67 16.44 -11.46 -3.10
C GLU A 67 15.03 -11.52 -2.51
N ASN A 68 14.81 -12.32 -1.46
CA ASN A 68 13.49 -12.40 -0.86
C ASN A 68 13.10 -11.10 -0.14
N GLN A 69 14.04 -10.38 0.47
CA GLN A 69 13.76 -9.07 1.07
C GLN A 69 13.35 -8.04 0.02
N LEU A 70 14.02 -8.01 -1.14
CA LEU A 70 13.64 -7.16 -2.27
C LEU A 70 12.26 -7.54 -2.82
N LYS A 71 12.02 -8.83 -3.06
CA LYS A 71 10.74 -9.37 -3.52
C LYS A 71 9.59 -9.10 -2.54
N SER A 72 9.88 -9.03 -1.24
CA SER A 72 8.86 -8.89 -0.21
C SER A 72 8.54 -7.43 0.07
N ARG A 73 9.56 -6.61 0.32
CA ARG A 73 9.42 -5.33 1.04
C ARG A 73 9.81 -4.12 0.21
N SER A 74 10.41 -4.29 -0.97
CA SER A 74 10.77 -3.17 -1.85
C SER A 74 9.54 -2.38 -2.31
N PRO A 75 9.67 -1.07 -2.55
CA PRO A 75 8.69 -0.29 -3.31
C PRO A 75 8.41 -0.84 -4.73
N TYR A 76 9.25 -1.75 -5.21
CA TYR A 76 9.14 -2.39 -6.54
C TYR A 76 8.68 -3.85 -6.46
N SER A 77 8.40 -4.39 -5.26
CA SER A 77 8.04 -5.80 -5.06
C SER A 77 6.93 -6.29 -6.00
N ILE A 78 5.79 -5.59 -6.00
CA ILE A 78 4.65 -5.98 -6.83
C ILE A 78 4.96 -5.80 -8.32
N SER A 79 5.63 -4.72 -8.69
CA SER A 79 5.86 -4.38 -10.09
C SER A 79 6.95 -5.22 -10.75
N ASP A 80 7.96 -5.67 -9.99
CA ASP A 80 9.06 -6.50 -10.49
C ASP A 80 8.82 -8.01 -10.27
N TYR A 81 8.13 -8.39 -9.19
CA TYR A 81 8.00 -9.80 -8.79
C TYR A 81 6.56 -10.32 -8.71
N GLY A 82 5.55 -9.46 -8.87
CA GLY A 82 4.14 -9.85 -8.81
C GLY A 82 3.67 -10.34 -7.44
N THR A 83 4.41 -10.04 -6.38
CA THR A 83 4.08 -10.42 -5.00
C THR A 83 4.80 -9.48 -4.03
N ALA A 84 4.32 -9.41 -2.79
CA ALA A 84 4.92 -8.59 -1.74
C ALA A 84 4.41 -9.03 -0.36
N VAL A 85 4.99 -8.48 0.70
CA VAL A 85 4.36 -8.38 2.03
C VAL A 85 3.73 -7.00 2.21
N CYS A 86 3.16 -6.69 3.39
CA CYS A 86 2.41 -5.45 3.63
C CYS A 86 3.10 -4.18 3.12
N GLU A 87 4.41 -4.04 3.31
CA GLU A 87 5.19 -2.88 2.85
C GLU A 87 5.10 -2.68 1.33
N GLY A 88 5.33 -3.73 0.53
CA GLY A 88 5.27 -3.61 -0.92
C GLY A 88 3.86 -3.28 -1.44
N TYR A 89 2.81 -3.77 -0.76
CA TYR A 89 1.42 -3.36 -1.06
C TYR A 89 1.18 -1.89 -0.75
N VAL A 90 1.59 -1.43 0.44
CA VAL A 90 1.41 -0.05 0.88
C VAL A 90 2.17 0.92 -0.03
N TYR A 91 3.42 0.63 -0.40
CA TYR A 91 4.19 1.46 -1.32
C TYR A 91 3.54 1.54 -2.70
N THR A 92 3.13 0.40 -3.25
CA THR A 92 2.43 0.33 -4.55
C THR A 92 1.13 1.14 -4.50
N PHE A 93 0.37 1.00 -3.42
CA PHE A 93 -0.88 1.72 -3.22
C PHE A 93 -0.65 3.23 -3.10
N ASN A 94 0.29 3.68 -2.27
CA ASN A 94 0.59 5.11 -2.08
C ASN A 94 1.09 5.75 -3.37
N GLN A 95 1.93 5.06 -4.14
CA GLN A 95 2.34 5.54 -5.46
C GLN A 95 1.14 5.70 -6.38
N ALA A 96 0.20 4.75 -6.39
CA ALA A 96 -1.00 4.87 -7.21
C ALA A 96 -1.92 6.01 -6.76
N MET A 97 -2.11 6.20 -5.44
CA MET A 97 -2.89 7.33 -4.90
C MET A 97 -2.29 8.65 -5.34
N LEU A 98 -0.96 8.81 -5.20
CA LEU A 98 -0.25 10.00 -5.66
C LEU A 98 -0.48 10.27 -7.15
N ARG A 99 -0.43 9.23 -8.00
CA ARG A 99 -0.71 9.37 -9.45
C ARG A 99 -2.16 9.74 -9.75
N MET A 100 -3.10 9.41 -8.86
CA MET A 100 -4.51 9.80 -8.96
C MET A 100 -4.85 11.11 -8.25
N GLY A 101 -3.85 11.81 -7.67
CA GLY A 101 -4.02 13.07 -6.96
C GLY A 101 -4.54 12.94 -5.53
N ILE A 102 -4.50 11.73 -4.95
CA ILE A 102 -4.99 11.43 -3.60
C ILE A 102 -3.81 11.43 -2.63
N VAL A 103 -3.96 12.15 -1.52
CA VAL A 103 -2.94 12.19 -0.46
C VAL A 103 -3.03 10.92 0.39
N SER A 104 -1.93 10.19 0.50
CA SER A 104 -1.84 9.02 1.37
C SER A 104 -0.43 8.80 1.92
N HIS A 105 -0.36 8.11 3.05
CA HIS A 105 0.88 7.85 3.79
C HIS A 105 0.92 6.40 4.27
N GLU A 106 2.12 5.82 4.35
CA GLU A 106 2.32 4.60 5.11
C GLU A 106 2.24 4.86 6.60
N VAL A 107 1.59 3.93 7.30
CA VAL A 107 1.53 3.86 8.74
C VAL A 107 1.96 2.48 9.19
N HIS A 108 2.94 2.41 10.08
CA HIS A 108 3.55 1.15 10.52
C HIS A 108 3.42 0.94 12.02
N ASP A 109 3.17 -0.30 12.42
CA ASP A 109 3.48 -0.80 13.75
C ASP A 109 4.58 -1.89 13.68
N VAL A 110 4.85 -2.58 14.78
CA VAL A 110 5.91 -3.60 14.86
C VAL A 110 5.66 -4.81 13.94
N LYS A 111 4.42 -5.03 13.49
CA LYS A 111 4.01 -6.25 12.77
C LYS A 111 3.39 -5.97 11.40
N HIS A 112 2.92 -4.75 11.15
CA HIS A 112 2.12 -4.47 9.97
C HIS A 112 2.31 -3.04 9.46
N MET A 113 2.22 -2.88 8.14
CA MET A 113 2.14 -1.59 7.48
C MET A 113 0.78 -1.46 6.79
N GLN A 114 0.11 -0.34 7.04
CA GLN A 114 -1.18 0.03 6.45
C GLN A 114 -1.09 1.42 5.82
N VAL A 115 -2.15 1.87 5.15
CA VAL A 115 -2.24 3.20 4.55
C VAL A 115 -3.14 4.10 5.39
N LEU A 116 -2.75 5.36 5.54
CA LEU A 116 -3.62 6.45 5.95
C LEU A 116 -3.83 7.38 4.76
N ALA A 117 -5.05 7.40 4.20
CA ALA A 117 -5.38 8.21 3.03
C ALA A 117 -6.45 9.26 3.35
N ASN A 118 -6.32 10.45 2.76
CA ASN A 118 -7.37 11.46 2.80
C ASN A 118 -8.35 11.18 1.65
N LEU A 119 -9.51 10.62 1.97
CA LEU A 119 -10.52 10.22 1.02
C LEU A 119 -11.78 11.05 1.22
N ASP A 120 -12.15 11.85 0.23
CA ASP A 120 -13.32 12.73 0.24
C ASP A 120 -13.31 13.64 1.49
N ASN A 121 -12.13 14.24 1.76
CA ASN A 121 -11.84 15.07 2.94
C ASN A 121 -11.90 14.35 4.30
N LYS A 122 -11.76 13.01 4.31
CA LYS A 122 -11.71 12.22 5.54
C LYS A 122 -10.51 11.29 5.57
N TRP A 123 -9.69 11.45 6.60
CA TRP A 123 -8.60 10.53 6.89
C TRP A 123 -9.14 9.14 7.23
N THR A 124 -8.68 8.14 6.47
CA THR A 124 -9.16 6.76 6.54
C THR A 124 -7.97 5.81 6.54
N TYR A 125 -7.92 4.92 7.54
CA TYR A 125 -7.01 3.79 7.54
C TYR A 125 -7.50 2.70 6.59
N LEU A 126 -6.58 2.16 5.80
CA LEU A 126 -6.80 1.11 4.82
C LEU A 126 -5.72 0.04 4.97
N ASP A 127 -6.12 -1.20 5.29
CA ASP A 127 -5.24 -2.35 5.06
C ASP A 127 -5.36 -2.76 3.59
N VAL A 128 -4.30 -2.55 2.81
CA VAL A 128 -4.28 -2.81 1.37
C VAL A 128 -3.58 -4.12 1.00
N SER A 129 -3.16 -4.89 2.01
CA SER A 129 -2.38 -6.12 1.81
C SER A 129 -3.20 -7.18 1.07
N GLY A 130 -2.51 -7.95 0.23
CA GLY A 130 -3.04 -9.14 -0.42
C GLY A 130 -3.20 -10.32 0.53
N TYR A 131 -3.80 -11.39 0.02
CA TYR A 131 -3.95 -12.66 0.73
C TYR A 131 -2.84 -13.62 0.35
N LYS A 132 -2.48 -14.54 1.25
CA LYS A 132 -1.63 -15.67 0.85
C LYS A 132 -2.43 -16.58 -0.06
N LYS A 133 -1.76 -17.18 -1.04
CA LYS A 133 -2.42 -18.02 -2.06
C LYS A 133 -3.12 -19.23 -1.43
N GLU A 134 -2.49 -19.82 -0.41
CA GLU A 134 -2.98 -20.96 0.36
C GLU A 134 -4.24 -20.67 1.17
N ASP A 135 -4.50 -19.40 1.51
CA ASP A 135 -5.68 -18.98 2.30
C ASP A 135 -6.92 -18.76 1.41
N ILE A 136 -6.73 -18.67 0.10
CA ILE A 136 -7.80 -18.39 -0.87
C ILE A 136 -8.40 -19.68 -1.41
N LYS A 137 -9.67 -19.92 -1.05
CA LYS A 137 -10.44 -21.12 -1.46
C LYS A 137 -11.42 -20.87 -2.59
N ILE A 138 -11.54 -19.63 -3.04
CA ILE A 138 -12.47 -19.19 -4.09
C ILE A 138 -11.72 -18.28 -5.08
N GLU A 139 -12.22 -18.18 -6.31
CA GLU A 139 -11.70 -17.19 -7.25
C GLU A 139 -12.00 -15.77 -6.75
N LEU A 140 -10.96 -14.94 -6.67
CA LEU A 140 -11.08 -13.55 -6.29
C LEU A 140 -11.45 -12.71 -7.52
N ASN A 141 -12.53 -11.97 -7.41
CA ASN A 141 -12.95 -10.95 -8.35
C ASN A 141 -13.53 -9.76 -7.57
N TYR A 142 -14.01 -8.73 -8.26
CA TYR A 142 -14.52 -7.52 -7.59
C TYR A 142 -15.73 -7.76 -6.69
N ASP A 143 -16.49 -8.82 -6.95
CA ASP A 143 -17.69 -9.21 -6.21
C ASP A 143 -17.37 -10.14 -5.03
N THR A 144 -16.33 -10.99 -5.16
CA THR A 144 -15.94 -11.98 -4.14
C THR A 144 -14.82 -11.50 -3.21
N VAL A 145 -14.01 -10.52 -3.62
CA VAL A 145 -12.92 -10.00 -2.77
C VAL A 145 -13.51 -9.21 -1.59
N PRO A 146 -13.17 -9.58 -0.34
CA PRO A 146 -13.68 -8.89 0.83
C PRO A 146 -13.40 -7.39 0.80
N THR A 147 -14.39 -6.61 1.21
CA THR A 147 -14.28 -5.16 1.34
C THR A 147 -13.23 -4.80 2.39
N LEU A 148 -12.54 -3.68 2.16
CA LEU A 148 -11.51 -3.16 3.06
C LEU A 148 -12.02 -3.02 4.50
N THR A 149 -11.17 -3.37 5.46
CA THR A 149 -11.28 -2.84 6.82
C THR A 149 -10.94 -1.36 6.74
N GLN A 150 -11.95 -0.51 6.88
CA GLN A 150 -11.80 0.94 6.85
C GLN A 150 -12.07 1.48 8.23
N LYS A 151 -11.09 2.13 8.84
CA LYS A 151 -11.32 2.92 10.05
C LYS A 151 -11.21 4.40 9.68
N THR A 152 -12.34 5.08 9.59
CA THR A 152 -12.38 6.54 9.39
C THR A 152 -12.07 7.22 10.71
N ILE A 153 -11.12 8.15 10.68
CA ILE A 153 -10.74 8.98 11.81
C ILE A 153 -11.82 10.05 11.98
N SER A 154 -12.47 10.11 13.14
CA SER A 154 -13.35 11.23 13.47
C SER A 154 -12.51 12.49 13.67
N ASN A 155 -13.08 13.68 13.49
CA ASN A 155 -12.35 14.98 13.45
C ASN A 155 -11.44 15.30 14.66
N ASN A 156 -11.35 14.44 15.68
CA ASN A 156 -10.56 14.61 16.90
C ASN A 156 -9.69 13.39 17.30
N GLU A 157 -9.56 12.34 16.48
CA GLU A 157 -8.63 11.24 16.79
C GLU A 157 -7.17 11.68 16.56
N ILE A 158 -6.36 11.62 17.61
CA ILE A 158 -4.92 11.97 17.57
C ILE A 158 -4.18 10.91 16.75
N VAL A 159 -3.73 11.26 15.55
CA VAL A 159 -2.79 10.44 14.78
C VAL A 159 -1.39 10.71 15.30
N GLY A 160 -0.79 9.74 16.00
CA GLY A 160 0.56 9.87 16.53
C GLY A 160 1.59 9.99 15.40
N SER A 161 2.38 11.07 15.40
CA SER A 161 3.43 11.39 14.41
C SER A 161 4.51 10.31 14.28
N SER A 162 4.66 9.45 15.28
CA SER A 162 5.63 8.35 15.31
C SER A 162 5.37 7.22 14.31
N HIS A 163 4.25 7.26 13.58
CA HIS A 163 3.87 6.19 12.66
C HIS A 163 3.85 6.64 11.18
N ILE A 164 4.15 7.91 10.84
CA ILE A 164 4.14 8.40 9.45
C ILE A 164 5.60 8.58 8.99
N ILE A 165 6.04 7.77 8.02
CA ILE A 165 7.46 7.72 7.61
C ILE A 165 7.75 8.66 6.43
N THR A 166 6.79 8.89 5.53
CA THR A 166 6.98 9.82 4.40
C THR A 166 6.76 11.27 4.83
N PRO A 167 7.78 12.14 4.69
CA PRO A 167 7.59 13.56 4.87
C PRO A 167 6.91 14.10 3.62
N THR A 168 5.68 14.56 3.75
CA THR A 168 5.09 15.48 2.75
C THR A 168 4.56 16.71 3.44
N GLU A 169 5.40 17.34 4.29
CA GLU A 169 5.33 18.73 4.76
C GLU A 169 3.99 19.28 5.31
N LYS A 170 2.89 18.53 5.34
CA LYS A 170 1.52 19.04 5.50
C LYS A 170 0.58 17.95 6.03
N ILE A 171 0.94 17.36 7.15
CA ILE A 171 -0.08 16.79 8.06
C ILE A 171 -0.82 18.01 8.60
N ASN A 172 -2.14 18.14 8.36
CA ASN A 172 -2.94 19.37 8.52
C ASN A 172 -2.93 20.10 9.89
N TYR A 173 -2.04 19.75 10.83
CA TYR A 173 -1.64 20.56 11.98
C TYR A 173 -0.64 21.70 11.64
N LEU A 174 -0.19 21.81 10.39
CA LEU A 174 0.61 22.94 9.86
C LEU A 174 -0.23 24.03 9.14
N TYR A 175 -1.56 23.93 9.15
CA TYR A 175 -2.48 24.90 8.51
C TYR A 175 -3.62 25.37 9.44
N LYS A 176 -3.28 25.68 10.69
CA LYS A 176 -3.97 26.71 11.46
C LYS A 176 -3.01 27.85 11.72
#